data_AF-A0A550GKW3-F1
#
_entry.id   AF-A0A550GKW3-F1
#
_cell.length_a   1.000
_cell.length_b   1.000
_cell.length_c   1.000
_cell.angle_alpha   90.00
_cell.angle_beta   90.00
_cell.angle_gamma   90.00
#
_symmetry.space_group_name_H-M   'P 1'
#
loop_
_entity.id
_entity.type
_entity.pdbx_description
1 polymer ?
#
loop_
_entity_poly.entity_id
_entity_poly.type
_entity_poly.pdbx_seq_one_letter_code
_entity_poly.pdbx_strand_id
1 'polypeptide(L)'
;NKEFCEMMEEENKYKAFKNNRKIRKFLSLLKAEEDGPITYFVIDKICDKLGLPVPSVVKIIQKLQDDGFTAIPTHFNPRGIRTNAQASKVTNLIKKYVLEQVNKK
;
A
#
# COMPACT_ATOMS: atom_id res chain seq x y z
N ASN A 1 -5.59 -4.60 16.76
CA ASN A 1 -5.16 -5.31 17.97
C ASN A 1 -3.89 -6.07 17.61
N LYS A 2 -2.73 -5.45 17.87
CA LYS A 2 -1.42 -6.00 17.50
C LYS A 2 -1.12 -7.31 18.21
N GLU A 3 -1.50 -7.41 19.49
CA GLU A 3 -1.30 -8.61 20.30
C GLU A 3 -1.98 -9.82 19.67
N PHE A 4 -3.21 -9.65 19.18
CA PHE A 4 -3.91 -10.71 18.45
C PHE A 4 -3.17 -11.13 17.18
N CYS A 5 -2.63 -10.17 16.41
CA CYS A 5 -1.86 -10.50 15.21
C CYS A 5 -0.57 -11.27 15.55
N GLU A 6 0.08 -10.93 16.66
CA GLU A 6 1.28 -11.61 17.16
C GLU A 6 0.99 -13.05 17.61
N MET A 7 -0.08 -13.25 18.37
CA MET A 7 -0.55 -14.59 18.75
C MET A 7 -0.81 -15.46 17.51
N MET A 8 -1.46 -14.89 16.49
CA MET A 8 -1.74 -15.61 15.25
C MET A 8 -0.48 -15.89 14.41
N GLU A 9 0.53 -15.02 14.46
CA GLU A 9 1.82 -15.27 13.83
C GLU A 9 2.56 -16.43 14.50
N GLU A 10 2.54 -16.53 15.83
CA GLU A 10 3.13 -17.65 16.59
C GLU A 10 2.40 -18.97 16.32
N GLU A 11 1.07 -18.98 16.35
CA GLU A 11 0.27 -20.16 15.99
C GLU A 11 0.55 -20.65 14.56
N ASN A 12 0.70 -19.71 13.61
CA ASN A 12 1.02 -20.03 12.23
C ASN A 12 2.42 -20.65 12.08
N LYS A 13 3.40 -20.24 12.89
CA LYS A 13 4.73 -20.87 12.96
C LYS A 13 4.63 -22.29 13.52
N TYR A 14 3.92 -22.47 14.63
CA TYR A 14 3.81 -23.76 15.32
C TYR A 14 3.10 -24.83 14.49
N LYS A 15 1.96 -24.48 13.87
CA LYS A 15 1.15 -25.43 13.08
C LYS A 15 1.63 -25.64 11.65
N ALA A 16 2.57 -24.84 11.16
CA ALA A 16 3.15 -24.92 9.81
C ALA A 16 2.11 -25.14 8.69
N PHE A 17 1.01 -24.36 8.70
CA PHE A 17 -0.06 -24.49 7.71
C PHE A 17 0.48 -24.45 6.27
N LYS A 18 -0.17 -25.17 5.33
CA LYS A 18 0.19 -25.16 3.90
C LYS A 18 0.31 -23.74 3.32
N ASN A 19 -0.48 -22.80 3.83
CA ASN A 19 -0.52 -21.41 3.40
C ASN A 19 0.28 -20.46 4.31
N ASN A 20 1.21 -20.98 5.11
CA ASN A 20 1.95 -20.23 6.13
C ASN A 20 2.51 -18.89 5.62
N ARG A 21 3.11 -18.88 4.43
CA ARG A 21 3.68 -17.66 3.82
C ARG A 21 2.62 -16.59 3.53
N LYS A 22 1.42 -16.99 3.09
CA LYS A 22 0.31 -16.07 2.80
C LYS A 22 -0.27 -15.52 4.09
N ILE A 23 -0.46 -16.37 5.09
CA ILE A 23 -0.97 -15.99 6.42
C ILE A 23 -0.02 -14.98 7.06
N ARG A 24 1.29 -15.26 7.07
CA ARG A 24 2.31 -14.34 7.60
C ARG A 24 2.27 -12.99 6.89
N LYS A 25 2.25 -12.97 5.55
CA LYS A 25 2.16 -11.71 4.79
C LYS A 25 0.91 -10.90 5.15
N PHE A 26 -0.23 -11.58 5.31
CA PHE A 26 -1.49 -10.93 5.68
C PHE A 26 -1.43 -10.32 7.08
N LEU A 27 -0.98 -11.09 8.07
CA LEU A 27 -0.83 -10.64 9.45
C LEU A 27 0.15 -9.47 9.59
N SER A 28 1.30 -9.54 8.92
CA SER A 28 2.28 -8.44 8.92
C SER A 28 1.71 -7.17 8.27
N LEU A 29 0.85 -7.30 7.26
CA LEU A 29 0.17 -6.16 6.63
C LEU A 29 -0.87 -5.53 7.58
N LEU A 30 -1.66 -6.34 8.28
CA LEU A 30 -2.61 -5.86 9.28
C LEU A 30 -1.92 -5.10 10.42
N LYS A 31 -0.78 -5.60 10.90
CA LYS A 31 0.03 -4.90 11.92
C LYS A 31 0.49 -3.52 11.44
N ALA A 32 0.96 -3.44 10.19
CA ALA A 32 1.39 -2.17 9.60
C ALA A 32 0.23 -1.18 9.42
N GLU A 33 -0.97 -1.67 9.13
CA GLU A 33 -2.17 -0.85 9.00
C GLU A 33 -2.70 -0.27 10.31
N GLU A 34 -2.47 -0.93 11.44
CA GLU A 34 -2.97 -0.49 12.75
C GLU A 34 -2.39 0.87 13.17
N ASP A 35 -1.12 1.11 12.83
CA ASP A 35 -0.46 2.41 13.03
C ASP A 35 -0.67 3.38 11.87
N GLY A 36 -1.35 2.92 10.83
CA GLY A 36 -1.53 3.65 9.59
C GLY A 36 -2.71 4.64 9.63
N PRO A 37 -2.74 5.59 8.68
CA PRO A 37 -3.89 6.46 8.47
C PRO A 37 -5.20 5.67 8.28
N ILE A 38 -6.30 6.20 8.80
CA ILE A 38 -7.64 5.56 8.75
C ILE A 38 -8.15 5.45 7.30
N THR A 39 -7.81 6.42 6.45
CA THR A 39 -8.26 6.49 5.06
C THR A 39 -7.23 5.93 4.09
N TYR A 40 -7.70 5.35 2.98
CA TYR A 40 -6.86 4.85 1.89
C TYR A 40 -7.25 5.47 0.55
N PHE A 41 -6.27 5.58 -0.34
CA PHE A 41 -6.44 5.98 -1.74
C PHE A 41 -6.32 4.77 -2.65
N VAL A 42 -7.15 4.67 -3.68
CA VAL A 42 -7.05 3.63 -4.71
C VAL A 42 -6.45 4.26 -5.96
N ILE A 43 -5.28 3.78 -6.38
CA ILE A 43 -4.53 4.36 -7.51
C ILE A 43 -5.36 4.30 -8.79
N ASP A 44 -5.98 3.16 -9.08
CA ASP A 44 -6.76 2.94 -10.29
C ASP A 44 -7.87 4.00 -10.41
N LYS A 45 -8.61 4.27 -9.32
CA LYS A 45 -9.66 5.30 -9.30
C LYS A 45 -9.12 6.72 -9.52
N ILE A 46 -7.90 7.00 -9.07
CA ILE A 46 -7.25 8.30 -9.30
C ILE A 46 -6.85 8.42 -10.77
N CYS A 47 -6.21 7.39 -11.32
CA CYS A 47 -5.79 7.33 -12.72
C CYS A 47 -6.98 7.42 -13.69
N ASP A 48 -8.08 6.70 -13.40
CA ASP A 48 -9.31 6.74 -14.20
C ASP A 48 -9.87 8.16 -14.28
N LYS A 49 -9.93 8.87 -13.14
CA LYS A 49 -10.40 10.27 -13.08
C LYS A 49 -9.48 11.24 -13.84
N LEU A 50 -8.20 10.92 -13.96
CA LEU A 50 -7.20 11.75 -14.63
C LEU A 50 -6.97 11.35 -16.11
N GLY A 51 -7.57 10.25 -16.58
CA GLY A 51 -7.30 9.69 -17.90
C GLY A 51 -5.84 9.21 -18.07
N LEU A 52 -5.21 8.74 -16.99
CA LEU A 52 -3.80 8.33 -16.99
C LEU A 52 -3.68 6.79 -16.96
N PRO A 53 -2.63 6.21 -17.57
CA PRO A 53 -2.32 4.81 -17.37
C PRO A 53 -1.99 4.52 -15.90
N VAL A 54 -2.41 3.35 -15.42
CA VAL A 54 -2.24 2.95 -14.02
C VAL A 54 -0.78 2.53 -13.75
N PRO A 55 -0.04 3.25 -12.88
CA PRO A 55 1.33 2.90 -12.54
C PRO A 55 1.39 1.72 -11.55
N SER A 56 2.62 1.24 -11.29
CA SER A 56 2.86 0.23 -10.25
C SER A 56 2.64 0.80 -8.85
N VAL A 57 1.74 0.19 -8.07
CA VAL A 57 1.46 0.57 -6.67
C VAL A 57 2.73 0.59 -5.82
N VAL A 58 3.57 -0.43 -5.98
CA VAL A 58 4.84 -0.55 -5.24
C VAL A 58 5.74 0.64 -5.50
N LYS A 59 5.79 1.13 -6.75
CA LYS A 59 6.60 2.30 -7.13
C LYS A 59 6.03 3.60 -6.56
N ILE A 60 4.71 3.75 -6.52
CA ILE A 60 4.06 4.91 -5.91
C ILE A 60 4.27 4.94 -4.40
N ILE A 61 4.15 3.80 -3.71
CA ILE A 61 4.45 3.68 -2.28
C ILE A 61 5.91 4.09 -2.02
N GLN A 62 6.85 3.55 -2.79
CA GLN A 62 8.27 3.89 -2.63
C GLN A 62 8.50 5.39 -2.82
N LYS A 63 7.93 6.00 -3.85
CA LYS A 63 8.10 7.44 -4.10
C LYS A 63 7.52 8.29 -2.97
N LEU A 64 6.37 7.91 -2.42
CA LEU A 64 5.79 8.59 -1.25
C LEU A 64 6.72 8.49 -0.03
N GLN A 65 7.30 7.32 0.21
CA GLN A 65 8.28 7.10 1.28
C GLN A 65 9.56 7.92 1.06
N ASP A 66 10.07 7.97 -0.17
CA ASP A 66 11.23 8.76 -0.56
C ASP A 66 10.98 10.28 -0.37
N ASP A 67 9.73 10.72 -0.54
CA ASP A 67 9.29 12.10 -0.30
C ASP A 67 9.00 12.39 1.19
N GLY A 68 9.29 11.44 2.09
CA GLY A 68 9.15 11.59 3.54
C GLY A 68 7.75 11.30 4.10
N PHE A 69 6.84 10.76 3.29
CA PHE A 69 5.50 10.39 3.72
C PHE A 69 5.44 8.94 4.20
N THR A 70 4.61 8.67 5.20
CA THR A 70 4.23 7.30 5.53
C THR A 70 3.33 6.80 4.41
N ALA A 71 3.68 5.68 3.78
CA ALA A 71 2.83 5.02 2.80
C ALA A 71 2.91 3.51 2.98
N ILE A 72 1.75 2.87 3.11
CA ILE A 72 1.63 1.42 3.28
C ILE A 72 0.52 0.88 2.37
N PRO A 73 0.65 -0.35 1.84
CA PRO A 73 -0.44 -1.01 1.13
C PRO A 73 -1.58 -1.34 2.11
N THR A 74 -2.80 -1.52 1.59
CA THR A 74 -3.93 -1.95 2.43
C THR A 74 -4.51 -3.32 2.05
N HIS A 75 -4.96 -4.08 3.05
CA HIS A 75 -5.65 -5.36 2.88
C HIS A 75 -7.01 -5.17 2.20
N PHE A 76 -7.63 -4.00 2.34
CA PHE A 76 -8.92 -3.69 1.74
C PHE A 76 -8.88 -3.66 0.21
N ASN A 77 -7.75 -3.24 -0.37
CA ASN A 77 -7.62 -3.14 -1.81
C ASN A 77 -6.15 -3.36 -2.24
N PRO A 78 -5.85 -4.30 -3.14
CA PRO A 78 -4.49 -4.55 -3.63
C PRO A 78 -3.86 -3.33 -4.35
N ARG A 79 -4.69 -2.40 -4.82
CA ARG A 79 -4.31 -1.12 -5.43
C ARG A 79 -4.46 0.07 -4.47
N GLY A 80 -4.73 -0.21 -3.20
CA GLY A 80 -4.94 0.77 -2.15
C GLY A 80 -3.65 1.14 -1.42
N ILE A 81 -3.49 2.42 -1.10
CA ILE A 81 -2.40 2.96 -0.29
C ILE A 81 -3.00 3.78 0.86
N ARG A 82 -2.58 3.51 2.09
CA ARG A 82 -2.79 4.42 3.22
C ARG A 82 -1.57 5.31 3.35
N THR A 83 -1.79 6.62 3.39
CA THR A 83 -0.70 7.60 3.52
C THR A 83 -1.13 8.83 4.31
N ASN A 84 -0.17 9.44 5.02
CA ASN A 84 -0.36 10.71 5.70
C ASN A 84 -0.26 11.91 4.74
N ALA A 85 0.06 11.67 3.47
CA ALA A 85 0.05 12.69 2.43
C ALA A 85 -1.38 13.15 2.12
N GLN A 86 -1.56 14.46 1.92
CA GLN A 86 -2.82 15.02 1.46
C GLN A 86 -3.17 14.51 0.05
N ALA A 87 -4.46 14.40 -0.26
CA ALA A 87 -4.95 13.92 -1.55
C ALA A 87 -4.35 14.66 -2.75
N SER A 88 -4.15 15.97 -2.64
CA SER A 88 -3.51 16.80 -3.67
C SER A 88 -2.06 16.36 -3.96
N LYS A 89 -1.28 16.06 -2.91
CA LYS A 89 0.10 15.57 -3.04
C LYS A 89 0.15 14.19 -3.69
N VAL A 90 -0.71 13.27 -3.27
CA VAL A 90 -0.80 11.92 -3.85
C VAL A 90 -1.13 11.99 -5.33
N THR A 91 -2.15 12.78 -5.69
CA THR A 91 -2.59 12.95 -7.09
C THR A 91 -1.49 13.55 -7.96
N ASN A 92 -0.81 14.59 -7.46
CA ASN A 92 0.28 15.25 -8.17
C ASN A 92 1.49 14.33 -8.37
N LEU A 93 1.85 13.54 -7.35
CA LEU A 93 2.94 12.57 -7.43
C LEU A 93 2.64 11.50 -8.48
N ILE A 94 1.42 10.93 -8.47
CA ILE A 94 0.99 9.93 -9.47
C ILE A 94 1.07 10.53 -10.87
N LYS A 95 0.53 11.75 -11.07
CA LYS A 95 0.57 12.43 -12.36
C LYS A 95 2.00 12.65 -12.85
N LYS A 96 2.88 13.17 -11.99
CA LYS A 96 4.29 13.41 -12.32
C LYS A 96 4.99 12.11 -12.70
N TYR A 97 4.81 11.05 -11.91
CA TYR A 97 5.41 9.75 -12.17
C TYR A 97 4.97 9.16 -13.52
N VAL A 98 3.68 9.24 -13.84
CA VAL A 98 3.15 8.73 -15.10
C VAL A 98 3.71 9.51 -16.30
N LEU A 99 3.74 10.84 -16.24
CA LEU A 99 4.29 11.67 -17.32
C LEU A 99 5.79 11.41 -17.54
N GLU A 100 6.56 11.23 -16.47
CA GLU A 100 7.99 10.88 -16.56
C GLU A 100 8.22 9.51 -17.23
N GLN A 101 7.30 8.56 -17.05
CA GLN A 101 7.37 7.24 -17.70
C GLN A 101 6.99 7.29 -19.18
N VAL A 102 6.08 8.19 -19.57
CA VAL A 102 5.71 8.41 -20.98
C VAL A 102 6.87 9.06 -21.74
N ASN A 103 7.57 10.03 -21.14
CA ASN A 103 8.69 10.73 -21.79
C ASN A 103 9.99 9.91 -21.89
N LYS A 104 10.09 8.78 -21.18
CA LYS A 104 11.25 7.86 -21.22
C LYS A 104 11.08 6.72 -22.23
N LYS A 105 9.91 6.60 -22.86
CA LYS A 105 9.62 5.66 -23.95
C LYS A 105 9.77 6.34 -25.30
#